data_AF-A0A7S1W717-F1
#
_entry.id   AF-A0A7S1W717-F1
#
_cell.length_a   1.000
_cell.length_b   1.000
_cell.length_c   1.000
_cell.angle_alpha   90.00
_cell.angle_beta   90.00
_cell.angle_gamma   90.00
#
_symmetry.space_group_name_H-M   'P 1'
#
loop_
_entity.id
_entity.type
_entity.pdbx_description
1 polymer ?
#
loop_
_entity_poly.entity_id
_entity_poly.type
_entity_poly.pdbx_seq_one_letter_code
_entity_poly.pdbx_strand_id
1 'polypeptide(L)'
;GIPSIGWGGSMCLSSDATCHDITDRDICKSSMEAVGLKCEGWGGQTCLTRGSPLGLIRDPDACKNSLAITGTAAMGWGGSHCMSKTEDCGSITNKRICKNAEALVGFSCGSWSDRLGCLDHHYLHH
;
A
#
# COMPACT_ATOMS: atom_id res chain seq x y z
N GLY A 1 11.88 7.62 31.62
CA GLY A 1 11.28 6.71 30.64
C GLY A 1 10.55 7.53 29.61
N ILE A 2 10.48 7.08 28.36
CA ILE A 2 9.67 7.74 27.33
C ILE A 2 8.19 7.42 27.64
N PRO A 3 7.30 8.42 27.74
CA PRO A 3 5.87 8.18 27.93
C PRO A 3 5.29 7.35 26.78
N SER A 4 4.53 6.32 27.12
CA SER A 4 3.87 5.43 26.15
C SER A 4 2.37 5.70 26.10
N ILE A 5 1.79 5.69 24.89
CA ILE A 5 0.34 5.79 24.66
C ILE A 5 -0.34 4.42 24.51
N GLY A 6 0.43 3.32 24.53
CA GLY A 6 -0.09 1.96 24.45
C GLY A 6 0.78 1.02 23.62
N TRP A 7 0.32 -0.22 23.44
CA TRP A 7 0.97 -1.21 22.57
C TRP A 7 0.53 -1.00 21.11
N GLY A 8 1.48 -0.97 20.18
CA GLY A 8 1.21 -0.79 18.74
C GLY A 8 1.24 -2.08 17.92
N GLY A 9 1.49 -3.23 18.55
CA GLY A 9 1.57 -4.54 17.87
C GLY A 9 2.96 -5.17 17.89
N SER A 10 4.00 -4.35 17.72
CA SER A 10 5.40 -4.81 17.77
C SER A 10 6.22 -4.12 18.85
N MET A 11 5.82 -2.91 19.25
CA MET A 11 6.44 -2.13 20.31
C MET A 11 5.43 -1.22 21.02
N CYS A 12 5.84 -0.66 22.15
CA CYS A 12 5.11 0.42 22.80
C CYS A 12 5.20 1.70 21.95
N LEU A 13 4.08 2.38 21.78
CA LEU A 13 3.97 3.64 21.03
C LEU A 13 4.32 4.83 21.93
N SER A 14 5.13 5.75 21.43
CA SER A 14 5.40 7.03 22.07
C SER A 14 4.27 8.03 21.83
N SER A 15 4.31 9.18 22.51
CA SER A 15 3.30 10.25 22.37
C SER A 15 3.24 10.90 20.99
N ASP A 16 4.29 10.76 20.18
CA ASP A 16 4.40 11.24 18.79
C ASP A 16 4.12 10.14 17.75
N ALA A 17 3.69 8.95 18.19
CA ALA A 17 3.35 7.87 17.29
C ALA A 17 2.20 8.25 16.35
N THR A 18 2.25 7.64 15.16
CA THR A 18 1.30 7.82 14.07
C THR A 18 0.58 6.51 13.78
N CYS A 19 -0.44 6.55 12.91
CA CYS A 19 -1.11 5.34 12.45
C CYS A 19 -0.14 4.31 11.83
N HIS A 20 0.95 4.77 11.20
CA HIS A 20 1.92 3.88 10.58
C HIS A 20 2.73 3.06 11.58
N ASP A 21 2.79 3.49 12.83
CA ASP A 21 3.47 2.77 13.91
C ASP A 21 2.61 1.65 14.50
N ILE A 22 1.30 1.62 14.18
CA ILE A 22 0.41 0.53 14.53
C ILE A 22 0.59 -0.60 13.51
N THR A 23 1.23 -1.69 13.95
CA THR A 23 1.49 -2.90 13.16
C THR A 23 0.55 -4.07 13.51
N ASP A 24 -0.46 -3.84 14.35
CA ASP A 24 -1.50 -4.81 14.68
C ASP A 24 -2.85 -4.40 14.08
N ARG A 25 -3.52 -5.34 13.40
CA ARG A 25 -4.77 -5.09 12.69
C ARG A 25 -5.93 -4.80 13.64
N ASP A 26 -6.01 -5.49 14.77
CA ASP A 26 -7.11 -5.30 15.72
C ASP A 26 -6.94 -3.97 16.46
N ILE A 27 -5.71 -3.61 16.82
CA ILE A 27 -5.40 -2.28 17.37
C ILE A 27 -5.73 -1.18 16.36
N CYS A 28 -5.40 -1.37 15.08
CA CYS A 28 -5.75 -0.42 14.02
C CYS A 28 -7.27 -0.22 13.91
N LYS A 29 -8.06 -1.30 14.04
CA LYS A 29 -9.53 -1.24 13.95
C LYS A 29 -10.15 -0.43 15.08
N SER A 30 -9.55 -0.44 16.26
CA SER A 30 -9.97 0.34 17.43
C SER A 30 -8.91 1.36 17.85
N SER A 31 -8.22 1.99 16.90
CA SER A 31 -7.02 2.80 17.18
C SER A 31 -7.33 4.01 18.07
N MET A 32 -8.54 4.56 17.94
CA MET A 32 -9.00 5.67 18.75
C MET A 32 -9.20 5.22 20.20
N GLU A 33 -9.87 4.11 20.46
CA GLU A 33 -10.08 3.63 21.82
C GLU A 33 -8.80 3.04 22.44
N ALA A 34 -7.98 2.35 21.65
CA ALA A 34 -6.81 1.61 22.13
C ALA A 34 -5.61 2.51 22.42
N VAL A 35 -5.34 3.50 21.55
CA VAL A 35 -4.12 4.33 21.61
C VAL A 35 -4.37 5.81 21.31
N GLY A 36 -5.63 6.24 21.19
CA GLY A 36 -5.98 7.65 20.98
C GLY A 36 -5.66 8.20 19.58
N LEU A 37 -5.40 7.33 18.60
CA LEU A 37 -5.04 7.75 17.24
C LEU A 37 -6.23 7.57 16.29
N LYS A 38 -6.55 8.61 15.52
CA LYS A 38 -7.57 8.55 14.46
C LYS A 38 -6.95 7.99 13.17
N CYS A 39 -7.16 6.71 12.93
CA CYS A 39 -6.73 6.04 11.71
C CYS A 39 -7.93 5.68 10.83
N GLU A 40 -7.70 5.56 9.53
CA GLU A 40 -8.75 5.38 8.52
C GLU A 40 -8.87 3.93 8.04
N GLY A 41 -7.85 3.10 8.25
CA GLY A 41 -7.96 1.68 7.93
C GLY A 41 -6.63 0.93 7.91
N TRP A 42 -6.73 -0.39 7.74
CA TRP A 42 -5.59 -1.28 7.67
C TRP A 42 -5.03 -1.37 6.25
N GLY A 43 -3.74 -1.08 6.10
CA GLY A 43 -3.03 -1.14 4.82
C GLY A 43 -2.51 -2.53 4.46
N GLY A 44 -2.60 -3.53 5.33
CA GLY A 44 -2.04 -4.86 5.10
C GLY A 44 -0.88 -5.20 6.04
N GLN A 45 -0.10 -4.19 6.44
CA GLN A 45 1.03 -4.32 7.38
C GLN A 45 1.03 -3.27 8.48
N THR A 46 0.49 -2.09 8.19
CA THR A 46 0.37 -0.98 9.13
C THR A 46 -1.00 -0.34 9.01
N CYS A 47 -1.40 0.39 10.05
CA CYS A 47 -2.56 1.25 9.96
C CYS A 47 -2.25 2.48 9.10
N LEU A 48 -3.27 3.01 8.45
CA LEU A 48 -3.17 4.13 7.52
C LEU A 48 -3.98 5.31 8.02
N THR A 49 -3.52 6.50 7.66
CA THR A 49 -4.26 7.74 7.84
C THR A 49 -4.73 8.25 6.48
N ARG A 50 -5.61 9.24 6.50
CA ARG A 50 -6.04 9.91 5.27
C ARG A 50 -4.83 10.58 4.61
N GLY A 51 -4.68 10.42 3.30
CA GLY A 51 -3.55 10.92 2.53
C GLY A 51 -2.32 10.02 2.54
N SER A 52 -2.35 8.86 3.22
CA SER A 52 -1.25 7.89 3.13
C SER A 52 -0.99 7.46 1.67
N PRO A 53 0.29 7.32 1.26
CA PRO A 53 0.64 6.86 -0.08
C PRO A 53 0.03 5.49 -0.40
N LEU A 54 -0.46 5.33 -1.64
CA LEU A 54 -1.04 4.06 -2.11
C LEU A 54 -0.06 2.89 -2.02
N GLY A 55 1.23 3.13 -2.22
CA GLY A 55 2.28 2.10 -2.10
C GLY A 55 2.40 1.48 -0.69
N LEU A 56 1.78 2.07 0.34
CA LEU A 56 1.71 1.48 1.68
C LEU A 56 0.58 0.45 1.83
N ILE A 57 -0.38 0.42 0.90
CA ILE A 57 -1.42 -0.59 0.88
C ILE A 57 -0.84 -1.87 0.28
N ARG A 58 -0.56 -2.86 1.13
CA ARG A 58 -0.04 -4.21 0.83
C ARG A 58 -1.13 -5.30 0.84
N ASP A 59 -2.39 -4.91 0.99
CA ASP A 59 -3.55 -5.80 0.93
C ASP A 59 -4.39 -5.51 -0.33
N PRO A 60 -4.65 -6.51 -1.20
CA PRO A 60 -5.35 -6.29 -2.47
C PRO A 60 -6.84 -5.92 -2.29
N ASP A 61 -7.48 -6.31 -1.19
CA ASP A 61 -8.87 -5.95 -0.92
C ASP A 61 -8.97 -4.55 -0.31
N ALA A 62 -8.02 -4.16 0.55
CA ALA A 62 -7.84 -2.77 0.95
C ALA A 62 -7.58 -1.87 -0.26
N CYS A 63 -6.86 -2.38 -1.28
CA CYS A 63 -6.56 -1.63 -2.48
C CYS A 63 -7.79 -1.18 -3.27
N LYS A 64 -8.78 -2.07 -3.38
CA LYS A 64 -10.09 -1.77 -4.00
C LYS A 64 -10.83 -0.66 -3.26
N ASN A 65 -10.57 -0.51 -1.96
CA ASN A 65 -11.18 0.48 -1.08
C ASN A 65 -10.24 1.65 -0.75
N SER A 66 -9.15 1.82 -1.51
CA SER A 66 -8.13 2.85 -1.29
C SER A 66 -8.71 4.26 -1.18
N LEU A 67 -9.71 4.60 -1.98
CA LEU A 67 -10.38 5.91 -1.91
C LEU A 67 -11.02 6.15 -0.53
N ALA A 68 -11.60 5.13 0.08
CA ALA A 68 -12.21 5.24 1.41
C ALA A 68 -11.15 5.36 2.51
N ILE A 69 -10.04 4.61 2.38
CA ILE A 69 -8.98 4.53 3.40
C ILE A 69 -8.05 5.75 3.34
N THR A 70 -7.52 6.06 2.16
CA THR A 70 -6.49 7.11 2.00
C THR A 70 -7.03 8.38 1.36
N GLY A 71 -8.26 8.38 0.86
CA GLY A 71 -8.78 9.51 0.08
C GLY A 71 -8.26 9.57 -1.35
N THR A 72 -7.46 8.58 -1.78
CA THR A 72 -6.93 8.50 -3.15
C THR A 72 -7.35 7.18 -3.79
N ALA A 73 -7.94 7.24 -4.98
CA ALA A 73 -8.28 6.03 -5.73
C ALA A 73 -7.01 5.42 -6.36
N ALA A 74 -6.77 4.14 -6.09
CA ALA A 74 -5.72 3.37 -6.78
C ALA A 74 -6.10 3.10 -8.24
N MET A 75 -5.07 2.99 -9.09
CA MET A 75 -5.20 2.51 -10.47
C MET A 75 -5.52 1.00 -10.50
N GLY A 76 -5.05 0.26 -9.48
CA GLY A 76 -5.28 -1.16 -9.31
C GLY A 76 -4.19 -1.80 -8.46
N TRP A 77 -4.19 -3.13 -8.40
CA TRP A 77 -3.18 -3.89 -7.66
C TRP A 77 -1.97 -4.21 -8.55
N GLY A 78 -0.77 -3.81 -8.13
CA GLY A 78 0.48 -4.02 -8.87
C GLY A 78 1.15 -5.38 -8.60
N GLY A 79 0.61 -6.16 -7.66
CA GLY A 79 1.14 -7.47 -7.27
C GLY A 79 1.63 -7.52 -5.84
N SER A 80 2.18 -6.41 -5.34
CA SER A 80 2.68 -6.26 -3.96
C SER A 80 2.17 -5.01 -3.25
N HIS A 81 1.58 -4.07 -3.99
CA HIS A 81 0.97 -2.85 -3.46
C HIS A 81 -0.06 -2.27 -4.43
N CYS A 82 -0.82 -1.27 -3.97
CA CYS A 82 -1.64 -0.47 -4.85
C CYS A 82 -0.81 0.45 -5.74
N MET A 83 -1.20 0.49 -7.01
CA MET A 83 -0.61 1.34 -8.01
C MET A 83 -1.23 2.73 -7.98
N SER A 84 -0.39 3.75 -8.08
CA SER A 84 -0.76 5.14 -8.31
C SER A 84 -0.50 5.55 -9.78
N LYS A 85 -0.97 6.74 -10.16
CA LYS A 85 -0.76 7.29 -11.52
C LYS A 85 0.69 7.70 -11.82
N THR A 86 1.51 7.86 -10.78
CA THR A 86 2.90 8.30 -10.91
C THR A 86 3.89 7.15 -11.06
N GLU A 87 3.40 5.91 -11.02
CA GLU A 87 4.20 4.70 -11.19
C GLU A 87 4.21 4.24 -12.65
N ASP A 88 5.06 3.25 -12.93
CA ASP A 88 5.29 2.70 -14.25
C ASP A 88 5.18 1.16 -14.24
N CYS A 89 5.46 0.55 -15.39
CA CYS A 89 5.46 -0.91 -15.51
C CYS A 89 6.45 -1.57 -14.56
N GLY A 90 7.58 -0.94 -14.23
CA GLY A 90 8.58 -1.46 -13.30
C GLY A 90 8.04 -1.70 -11.88
N SER A 91 7.03 -0.94 -11.45
CA SER A 91 6.33 -1.17 -10.17
C SER A 91 5.48 -2.45 -10.14
N ILE A 92 5.18 -3.06 -11.30
CA ILE A 92 4.37 -4.28 -11.37
C ILE A 92 5.23 -5.50 -11.04
N THR A 93 4.98 -6.10 -9.88
CA THR A 93 5.77 -7.23 -9.36
C THR A 93 5.17 -8.60 -9.68
N ASN A 94 4.07 -8.66 -10.45
CA ASN A 94 3.40 -9.91 -10.80
C ASN A 94 3.29 -10.10 -12.32
N LYS A 95 3.82 -11.22 -12.82
CA LYS A 95 3.83 -11.58 -14.26
C LYS A 95 2.46 -11.58 -14.91
N ARG A 96 1.42 -12.06 -14.22
CA ARG A 96 0.05 -12.07 -14.76
C ARG A 96 -0.53 -10.66 -14.83
N ILE A 97 -0.22 -9.82 -13.85
CA ILE A 97 -0.64 -8.41 -13.85
C ILE A 97 0.07 -7.67 -14.98
N CYS A 98 1.38 -7.85 -15.14
CA CYS A 98 2.15 -7.25 -16.22
C CYS A 98 1.58 -7.58 -17.60
N LYS A 99 1.27 -8.86 -17.84
CA LYS A 99 0.67 -9.31 -19.11
C LYS A 99 -0.71 -8.73 -19.40
N ASN A 100 -1.41 -8.20 -18.39
CA ASN A 100 -2.73 -7.61 -18.50
C ASN A 100 -2.74 -6.19 -17.91
N ALA A 101 -1.61 -5.49 -17.96
CA ALA A 101 -1.41 -4.25 -17.21
C ALA A 101 -2.39 -3.16 -17.66
N GLU A 102 -2.68 -3.08 -18.96
CA GLU A 102 -3.63 -2.10 -19.51
C GLU A 102 -5.03 -2.29 -18.91
N ALA A 103 -5.50 -3.54 -18.83
CA ALA A 103 -6.82 -3.87 -18.29
C ALA A 103 -6.91 -3.78 -16.77
N LEU A 104 -5.82 -4.08 -16.05
CA LEU A 104 -5.84 -4.21 -14.58
C LEU A 104 -5.38 -2.96 -13.84
N VAL A 105 -4.45 -2.19 -14.42
CA VAL A 105 -3.81 -1.03 -13.79
C VAL A 105 -3.63 0.15 -14.74
N GLY A 106 -4.12 0.07 -15.98
CA GLY A 106 -4.10 1.18 -16.94
C GLY A 106 -2.73 1.49 -17.56
N PHE A 107 -1.76 0.57 -17.48
CA PHE A 107 -0.41 0.77 -18.05
C PHE A 107 -0.19 -0.07 -19.30
N SER A 108 0.35 0.55 -20.35
CA SER A 108 0.79 -0.16 -21.57
C SER A 108 2.19 -0.72 -21.36
N CYS A 109 2.27 -1.95 -20.85
CA CYS A 109 3.54 -2.62 -20.59
C CYS A 109 3.94 -3.56 -21.74
N GLY A 110 5.24 -3.65 -22.00
CA GLY A 110 5.80 -4.42 -23.12
C GLY A 110 5.91 -5.91 -22.85
N SER A 111 6.76 -6.31 -21.91
CA SER A 111 7.01 -7.72 -21.63
C SER A 111 7.42 -7.99 -20.19
N TRP A 112 7.49 -9.27 -19.84
CA TRP A 112 8.01 -9.72 -18.56
C TRP A 112 9.38 -10.37 -18.74
N SER A 113 10.35 -9.90 -17.97
CA SER A 113 11.65 -10.53 -17.78
C SER A 113 11.71 -11.21 -16.42
N ASP A 114 12.13 -12.47 -16.36
CA ASP A 114 12.31 -13.15 -15.07
C ASP A 114 13.48 -12.56 -14.26
N ARG A 115 14.33 -11.71 -14.88
CA ARG A 115 15.40 -10.97 -14.20
C ARG A 115 15.01 -9.54 -13.82
N LEU A 116 14.29 -8.84 -14.70
CA LEU A 116 14.02 -7.40 -14.57
C LEU A 116 12.58 -7.06 -14.18
N GLY A 117 11.68 -8.06 -14.15
CA GLY A 117 10.26 -7.84 -13.88
C GLY A 117 9.50 -7.33 -15.11
N CYS A 118 8.50 -6.50 -14.88
CA CYS A 118 7.66 -5.96 -15.94
C CYS A 118 8.34 -4.75 -16.60
N LEU A 119 8.43 -4.76 -17.92
CA LEU A 119 9.16 -3.77 -18.70
C LEU A 119 8.21 -2.89 -19.50
N ASP A 120 8.55 -1.61 -19.63
CA ASP A 120 7.91 -0.72 -20.61
C ASP A 120 8.23 -1.16 -22.05
N HIS A 121 7.38 -0.77 -22.99
CA HIS A 121 7.61 -1.04 -24.42
C HIS A 121 8.95 -0.49 -24.94
N HIS A 122 9.45 0.59 -24.35
CA HIS A 122 10.70 1.22 -24.77
C HIS A 122 11.94 0.33 -24.60
N TYR A 123 11.88 -0.72 -23.77
CA TYR A 123 12.99 -1.64 -23.56
C TYR A 123 13.06 -2.81 -24.57
N LEU A 124 12.14 -2.89 -25.52
CA LEU A 124 12.10 -3.98 -26.52
C LEU A 124 12.97 -3.73 -27.78
N HIS A 125 13.71 -2.61 -27.84
CA HIS A 125 14.45 -2.17 -29.03
C HIS A 125 15.99 -2.25 -28.94
N HIS A 126 16.56 -3.04 -28.03
CA HIS A 126 18.01 -3.28 -27.96
C HIS A 126 18.37 -4.76 -28.08
#